data_AF-A0A7L4RJU2-F1
#
_entry.id   AF-A0A7L4RJU2-F1
#
_cell.length_a   1.000
_cell.length_b   1.000
_cell.length_c   1.000
_cell.angle_alpha   90.00
_cell.angle_beta   90.00
_cell.angle_gamma   90.00
#
_symmetry.space_group_name_H-M   'P 1'
#
loop_
_entity.id
_entity.type
_entity.pdbx_description
1 polymer ?
#
loop_
_entity_poly.entity_id
_entity_poly.type
_entity_poly.pdbx_seq_one_letter_code
_entity_poly.pdbx_strand_id
1 'polypeptide(L)'
;MKTLIGILLLGMMLGFGCIQPPVACTMEAKLCPDGSYVGRVPPDCEFEECPQTKYCDAMTVCESGDCYAFEDKDTPICYTGDPCARCASGRCMILESYPMQIRCTDGETPPAEGFCGSSTDGPCSSDADCMSGGCSGQVCQSKSEEPVVTTCEYRECYNAAAYGLSCGCVGGNCEWN
;
A
#
# COMPACT_ATOMS: atom_id res chain seq x y z
N MET A 1 13.50 -57.93 -28.47
CA MET A 1 14.92 -57.66 -28.18
C MET A 1 15.47 -56.39 -28.84
N LYS A 2 15.03 -55.99 -30.04
CA LYS A 2 15.50 -54.74 -30.69
C LYS A 2 14.90 -53.44 -30.11
N THR A 3 13.72 -53.51 -29.50
CA THR A 3 13.03 -52.35 -28.89
C THR A 3 13.54 -51.97 -27.50
N LEU A 4 14.07 -52.93 -26.72
CA LEU A 4 14.63 -52.68 -25.38
C LEU A 4 15.99 -51.94 -25.43
N ILE A 5 16.78 -52.16 -26.48
CA ILE A 5 18.07 -51.47 -26.69
C ILE A 5 17.84 -50.00 -27.09
N GLY A 6 16.77 -49.71 -27.83
CA GLY A 6 16.42 -48.34 -28.23
C GLY A 6 15.98 -47.45 -27.06
N ILE A 7 15.28 -48.01 -26.06
CA ILE A 7 14.85 -47.28 -24.87
C ILE A 7 16.04 -47.05 -23.90
N LEU A 8 16.98 -47.99 -23.82
CA LEU A 8 18.21 -47.82 -23.03
C LEU A 8 19.13 -46.72 -23.58
N LEU A 9 19.20 -46.57 -24.91
CA LEU A 9 19.99 -45.51 -25.55
C LEU A 9 19.32 -44.13 -25.48
N LEU A 10 17.98 -44.07 -25.48
CA LEU A 10 17.24 -42.81 -25.34
C LEU A 10 17.27 -42.25 -23.91
N GLY A 11 17.33 -43.13 -22.90
CA GLY A 11 17.45 -42.75 -21.49
C GLY A 11 18.83 -42.20 -21.10
N MET A 12 19.90 -42.60 -21.81
CA MET A 12 21.28 -42.19 -21.49
C MET A 12 21.62 -40.77 -21.97
N MET A 13 20.85 -40.21 -22.92
CA MET A 13 21.03 -38.85 -23.44
C MET A 13 20.32 -37.75 -22.62
N LEU A 14 19.40 -38.11 -21.72
CA LEU A 14 18.61 -37.15 -20.93
C LEU A 14 19.10 -36.98 -19.48
N GLY A 15 20.23 -37.60 -19.10
CA GLY A 15 20.68 -37.69 -17.70
C GLY A 15 21.98 -36.97 -17.32
N PHE A 16 22.69 -36.33 -18.26
CA PHE A 16 23.91 -35.56 -17.94
C PHE A 16 23.60 -34.07 -17.82
N GLY A 17 22.88 -33.68 -16.77
CA GLY A 17 22.92 -32.31 -16.31
C GLY A 17 24.33 -32.02 -15.79
N CYS A 18 25.07 -31.13 -16.43
CA CYS A 18 26.38 -30.68 -15.94
C CYS A 18 26.21 -30.06 -14.55
N ILE A 19 26.67 -30.74 -13.50
CA ILE A 19 26.86 -30.13 -12.17
C ILE A 19 28.06 -29.19 -12.32
N GLN A 20 27.79 -27.91 -12.64
CA GLN A 20 28.85 -26.89 -12.64
C GLN A 20 29.37 -26.74 -11.20
N PRO A 21 30.69 -26.72 -10.99
CA PRO A 21 31.24 -26.44 -9.66
C PRO A 21 30.79 -25.04 -9.21
N PRO A 22 30.56 -24.81 -7.90
CA PRO A 22 30.18 -23.50 -7.41
C PRO A 22 31.29 -22.49 -7.75
N VAL A 23 30.95 -21.49 -8.58
CA VAL A 23 31.85 -20.39 -8.94
C VAL A 23 31.90 -19.41 -7.77
N ALA A 24 33.10 -19.15 -7.27
CA ALA A 24 33.33 -18.17 -6.21
C ALA A 24 33.81 -16.84 -6.83
N CYS A 25 33.10 -15.76 -6.55
CA CYS A 25 33.47 -14.41 -6.98
C CYS A 25 34.23 -13.65 -5.88
N THR A 26 34.94 -12.58 -6.27
CA THR A 26 35.60 -11.67 -5.32
C THR A 26 34.57 -10.83 -4.55
N MET A 27 34.89 -10.45 -3.32
CA MET A 27 34.00 -9.67 -2.43
C MET A 27 34.07 -8.16 -2.68
N GLU A 28 34.23 -7.77 -3.93
CA GLU A 28 34.26 -6.35 -4.31
C GLU A 28 32.85 -5.77 -4.26
N ALA A 29 32.74 -4.51 -3.83
CA ALA A 29 31.49 -3.77 -3.78
C ALA A 29 31.57 -2.57 -4.73
N LYS A 30 30.52 -2.37 -5.53
CA LYS A 30 30.35 -1.19 -6.38
C LYS A 30 29.30 -0.28 -5.75
N LEU A 31 29.67 0.98 -5.53
CA LEU A 31 28.75 2.02 -5.08
C LEU A 31 27.75 2.36 -6.20
N CYS A 32 26.47 2.36 -5.85
CA CYS A 32 25.37 2.72 -6.73
C CYS A 32 24.97 4.20 -6.59
N PRO A 33 24.30 4.80 -7.60
CA PRO A 33 23.89 6.20 -7.56
C PRO A 33 22.98 6.57 -6.38
N ASP A 34 22.23 5.60 -5.88
CA ASP A 34 21.34 5.71 -4.72
C ASP A 34 22.09 5.65 -3.36
N GLY A 35 23.40 5.40 -3.38
CA GLY A 35 24.25 5.24 -2.20
C GLY A 35 24.35 3.80 -1.68
N SER A 36 23.64 2.85 -2.28
CA SER A 36 23.75 1.42 -1.95
C SER A 36 25.02 0.79 -2.55
N TYR A 37 25.28 -0.48 -2.22
CA TYR A 37 26.43 -1.21 -2.76
C TYR A 37 26.00 -2.57 -3.31
N VAL A 38 26.49 -2.92 -4.49
CA VAL A 38 26.25 -4.21 -5.14
C VAL A 38 27.53 -5.03 -5.27
N GLY A 39 27.41 -6.35 -5.16
CA GLY A 39 28.52 -7.30 -5.27
C GLY A 39 28.63 -7.94 -6.66
N ARG A 40 29.61 -8.82 -6.84
CA ARG A 40 29.73 -9.66 -8.03
C ARG A 40 28.87 -10.91 -7.93
N VAL A 41 28.21 -11.29 -9.02
CA VAL A 41 27.34 -12.47 -9.09
C VAL A 41 27.84 -13.49 -10.13
N PRO A 42 27.83 -14.80 -9.82
CA PRO A 42 28.18 -15.85 -10.77
C PRO A 42 27.11 -15.94 -11.90
N PRO A 43 27.44 -16.52 -13.07
CA PRO A 43 28.65 -17.29 -13.39
C PRO A 43 29.86 -16.45 -13.82
N ASP A 44 29.62 -15.24 -14.33
CA ASP A 44 30.66 -14.42 -14.95
C ASP A 44 31.36 -13.49 -13.93
N CYS A 45 30.88 -13.47 -12.69
CA CYS A 45 31.35 -12.57 -11.64
C CYS A 45 31.27 -11.10 -12.03
N GLU A 46 30.24 -10.73 -12.78
CA GLU A 46 29.91 -9.34 -13.07
C GLU A 46 29.15 -8.71 -11.89
N PHE A 47 29.22 -7.38 -11.77
CA PHE A 47 28.44 -6.68 -10.74
C PHE A 47 26.94 -6.85 -11.01
N GLU A 48 26.18 -7.11 -9.95
CA GLU A 48 24.73 -7.03 -9.99
C GLU A 48 24.29 -5.61 -10.43
N GLU A 49 23.12 -5.51 -11.05
CA GLU A 49 22.58 -4.21 -11.41
C GLU A 49 22.28 -3.40 -10.16
N CYS A 50 22.59 -2.10 -10.20
CA CYS A 50 22.21 -1.20 -9.12
C CYS A 50 20.69 -1.16 -8.97
N PRO A 51 20.17 -1.04 -7.72
CA PRO A 51 18.75 -0.81 -7.50
C PRO A 51 18.31 0.38 -8.37
N GLN A 52 17.25 0.16 -9.14
CA GLN A 52 16.61 1.27 -9.83
C GLN A 52 15.79 2.00 -8.78
N THR A 53 16.33 3.06 -8.20
CA THR A 53 15.53 3.93 -7.34
C THR A 53 14.48 4.58 -8.23
N LYS A 54 13.22 4.16 -8.08
CA LYS A 54 12.09 4.84 -8.69
C LYS A 54 11.88 6.14 -7.94
N TYR A 55 11.71 7.23 -8.67
CA TYR A 55 11.42 8.55 -8.12
C TYR A 55 10.13 9.06 -8.72
N CYS A 56 9.36 9.82 -7.93
CA CYS A 56 8.18 10.53 -8.42
C CYS A 56 8.53 11.87 -9.06
N ASP A 57 9.64 12.48 -8.64
CA ASP A 57 10.23 13.69 -9.20
C ASP A 57 11.75 13.74 -8.88
N ALA A 58 12.40 14.89 -9.05
CA ALA A 58 13.84 15.03 -8.81
C ALA A 58 14.29 14.83 -7.34
N MET A 59 13.39 14.96 -6.36
CA MET A 59 13.68 14.89 -4.92
C MET A 59 12.83 13.85 -4.19
N THR A 60 11.72 13.40 -4.76
CA THR A 60 10.79 12.45 -4.14
C THR A 60 11.13 11.01 -4.52
N VAL A 61 11.76 10.29 -3.59
CA VAL A 61 12.10 8.87 -3.71
C VAL A 61 10.85 7.99 -3.54
N CYS A 62 10.72 6.95 -4.37
CA CYS A 62 9.62 5.99 -4.32
C CYS A 62 10.07 4.57 -4.68
N GLU A 63 10.75 3.90 -3.77
CA GLU A 63 11.41 2.61 -4.01
C GLU A 63 10.43 1.44 -4.31
N SER A 64 9.23 1.46 -3.74
CA SER A 64 8.29 0.33 -3.77
C SER A 64 6.82 0.72 -3.94
N GLY A 65 6.56 1.96 -4.37
CA GLY A 65 5.21 2.51 -4.50
C GLY A 65 4.91 3.08 -5.88
N ASP A 66 3.73 3.68 -6.00
CA ASP A 66 3.31 4.45 -7.16
C ASP A 66 3.17 5.93 -6.83
N CYS A 67 3.34 6.77 -7.85
CA CYS A 67 3.42 8.21 -7.71
C CYS A 67 2.07 8.85 -8.04
N TYR A 68 1.51 9.57 -7.08
CA TYR A 68 0.22 10.25 -7.22
C TYR A 68 0.38 11.75 -7.04
N ALA A 69 -0.09 12.52 -8.02
CA ALA A 69 -0.13 13.97 -7.96
C ALA A 69 -1.50 14.44 -7.46
N PHE A 70 -1.50 15.46 -6.61
CA PHE A 70 -2.70 16.10 -6.06
C PHE A 70 -2.60 17.60 -6.31
N GLU A 71 -3.74 18.27 -6.53
CA GLU A 71 -3.75 19.70 -6.87
C GLU A 71 -3.24 20.58 -5.71
N ASP A 72 -3.37 20.11 -4.47
CA ASP A 72 -2.96 20.81 -3.26
C ASP A 72 -1.55 20.42 -2.77
N LYS A 73 -0.77 19.69 -3.58
CA LYS A 73 0.61 19.29 -3.28
C LYS A 73 1.58 19.74 -4.36
N ASP A 74 2.67 20.38 -3.92
CA ASP A 74 3.75 20.84 -4.81
C ASP A 74 4.55 19.70 -5.43
N THR A 75 4.61 18.54 -4.78
CA THR A 75 5.32 17.34 -5.23
C THR A 75 4.41 16.11 -5.22
N PRO A 76 4.53 15.19 -6.19
CA PRO A 76 3.78 13.95 -6.15
C PRO A 76 4.18 13.12 -4.94
N ILE A 77 3.23 12.35 -4.40
CA ILE A 77 3.43 11.52 -3.22
C ILE A 77 3.69 10.09 -3.67
N CYS A 78 4.70 9.46 -3.06
CA CYS A 78 4.90 8.02 -3.16
C CYS A 78 3.90 7.30 -2.25
N TYR A 79 3.05 6.48 -2.81
CA TYR A 79 2.11 5.64 -2.07
C TYR A 79 2.53 4.18 -2.20
N THR A 80 2.73 3.50 -1.08
CA THR A 80 3.09 2.09 -1.05
C THR A 80 1.82 1.25 -0.85
N GLY A 81 1.53 0.38 -1.82
CA GLY A 81 0.31 -0.42 -1.85
C GLY A 81 -0.66 0.00 -2.96
N ASP A 82 -1.76 -0.73 -3.10
CA ASP A 82 -2.82 -0.43 -4.06
C ASP A 82 -3.91 0.43 -3.40
N PRO A 83 -4.10 1.69 -3.79
CA PRO A 83 -5.15 2.55 -3.25
C PRO A 83 -6.56 1.99 -3.44
N CYS A 84 -6.75 1.16 -4.47
CA CYS A 84 -8.02 0.53 -4.79
C CYS A 84 -8.22 -0.81 -4.08
N ALA A 85 -7.25 -1.31 -3.30
CA ALA A 85 -7.37 -2.56 -2.54
C ALA A 85 -8.54 -2.56 -1.54
N ARG A 86 -9.08 -1.37 -1.25
CA ARG A 86 -10.22 -1.15 -0.36
C ARG A 86 -11.58 -1.26 -1.06
N CYS A 87 -11.59 -1.35 -2.38
CA CYS A 87 -12.79 -1.61 -3.17
C CYS A 87 -12.89 -3.12 -3.40
N ALA A 88 -14.09 -3.70 -3.28
CA ALA A 88 -14.29 -5.14 -3.48
C ALA A 88 -13.91 -5.57 -4.90
N SER A 89 -14.15 -4.70 -5.89
CA SER A 89 -13.72 -4.85 -7.27
C SER A 89 -12.22 -4.68 -7.50
N GLY A 90 -11.49 -4.12 -6.54
CA GLY A 90 -10.12 -3.61 -6.73
C GLY A 90 -10.05 -2.43 -7.70
N ARG A 91 -11.19 -1.77 -8.01
CA ARG A 91 -11.27 -0.67 -8.98
C ARG A 91 -11.81 0.60 -8.34
N CYS A 92 -11.11 1.70 -8.58
CA CYS A 92 -11.45 2.96 -7.97
C CYS A 92 -10.98 4.16 -8.80
N MET A 93 -11.58 5.31 -8.52
CA MET A 93 -11.10 6.63 -8.94
C MET A 93 -10.45 7.30 -7.75
N ILE A 94 -9.22 7.78 -7.93
CA ILE A 94 -8.50 8.59 -6.94
C ILE A 94 -8.93 10.04 -7.16
N LEU A 95 -9.35 10.73 -6.09
CA LEU A 95 -9.75 12.13 -6.17
C LEU A 95 -8.53 13.07 -6.11
N GLU A 96 -8.72 14.29 -6.60
CA GLU A 96 -7.65 15.24 -6.92
C GLU A 96 -7.05 15.97 -5.70
N SER A 97 -7.63 15.81 -4.51
CA SER A 97 -7.17 16.47 -3.28
C SER A 97 -6.54 15.50 -2.28
N TYR A 98 -5.52 15.97 -1.56
CA TYR A 98 -4.92 15.29 -0.43
C TYR A 98 -5.66 15.62 0.89
N PRO A 99 -5.78 14.68 1.86
CA PRO A 99 -5.33 13.29 1.83
C PRO A 99 -6.06 12.48 0.77
N MET A 100 -5.35 11.52 0.14
CA MET A 100 -5.86 10.71 -0.96
C MET A 100 -7.26 10.17 -0.64
N GLN A 101 -8.25 10.59 -1.42
CA GLN A 101 -9.62 10.09 -1.30
C GLN A 101 -9.89 9.12 -2.46
N ILE A 102 -10.65 8.06 -2.17
CA ILE A 102 -10.93 6.98 -3.11
C ILE A 102 -12.44 6.90 -3.31
N ARG A 103 -12.88 6.82 -4.56
CA ARG A 103 -14.25 6.48 -4.92
C ARG A 103 -14.26 5.16 -5.68
N CYS A 104 -14.78 4.09 -5.07
CA CYS A 104 -14.90 2.81 -5.74
C CYS A 104 -15.85 2.89 -6.95
N THR A 105 -15.57 2.10 -7.98
CA THR A 105 -16.46 2.01 -9.13
C THR A 105 -17.72 1.22 -8.78
N ASP A 106 -18.73 1.28 -9.65
CA ASP A 106 -19.93 0.42 -9.56
C ASP A 106 -20.80 0.61 -8.30
N GLY A 107 -20.60 1.73 -7.58
CA GLY A 107 -21.39 2.07 -6.38
C GLY A 107 -21.00 1.24 -5.15
N GLU A 108 -19.84 0.58 -5.18
CA GLU A 108 -19.31 -0.12 -4.02
C GLU A 108 -19.00 0.88 -2.90
N THR A 109 -19.59 0.68 -1.72
CA THR A 109 -19.09 1.31 -0.50
C THR A 109 -17.91 0.48 -0.01
N PRO A 110 -16.74 1.10 0.28
CA PRO A 110 -15.67 0.39 0.96
C PRO A 110 -16.24 -0.26 2.22
N PRO A 111 -15.92 -1.52 2.54
CA PRO A 111 -16.35 -2.09 3.80
C PRO A 111 -15.81 -1.22 4.94
N ALA A 112 -16.64 -0.95 5.95
CA ALA A 112 -16.21 -0.30 7.19
C ALA A 112 -15.10 -1.11 7.90
N GLU A 113 -14.89 -2.37 7.49
CA GLU A 113 -13.80 -3.21 7.96
C GLU A 113 -12.44 -2.53 7.74
N GLY A 114 -11.74 -2.27 8.84
CA GLY A 114 -10.43 -1.62 8.84
C GLY A 114 -10.47 -0.12 9.13
N PHE A 115 -11.64 0.51 9.19
CA PHE A 115 -11.75 1.84 9.78
C PHE A 115 -11.46 1.74 11.28
N CYS A 116 -10.60 2.62 11.79
CA CYS A 116 -10.13 2.54 13.17
C CYS A 116 -10.50 3.78 14.00
N GLY A 117 -11.39 4.64 13.47
CA GLY A 117 -12.00 5.70 14.27
C GLY A 117 -13.04 5.14 15.25
N SER A 118 -13.40 5.96 16.24
CA SER A 118 -14.32 5.58 17.31
C SER A 118 -15.53 6.51 17.37
N SER A 119 -16.64 6.00 17.87
CA SER A 119 -17.83 6.81 18.20
C SER A 119 -17.95 6.96 19.72
N THR A 120 -18.40 8.12 20.19
CA THR A 120 -18.75 8.30 21.61
C THR A 120 -20.14 7.79 21.93
N ASP A 121 -20.94 7.52 20.89
CA ASP A 121 -22.36 7.22 20.96
C ASP A 121 -23.17 8.32 21.65
N GLY A 122 -22.68 9.56 21.59
CA GLY A 122 -23.31 10.73 22.19
C GLY A 122 -24.70 11.01 21.61
N PRO A 123 -25.64 11.57 22.39
CA PRO A 123 -27.02 11.73 21.96
C PRO A 123 -27.16 12.75 20.82
N CYS A 124 -28.07 12.46 19.88
CA CYS A 124 -28.38 13.33 18.74
C CYS A 124 -29.85 13.22 18.32
N SER A 125 -30.33 14.24 17.60
CA SER A 125 -31.62 14.23 16.91
C SER A 125 -31.48 14.26 15.38
N SER A 126 -30.35 14.78 14.88
CA SER A 126 -30.03 14.86 13.46
C SER A 126 -28.51 14.81 13.23
N ASP A 127 -28.07 14.56 12.00
CA ASP A 127 -26.64 14.57 11.65
C ASP A 127 -25.95 15.90 11.98
N ALA A 128 -26.72 17.00 11.99
CA ALA A 128 -26.22 18.31 12.38
C ALA A 128 -25.82 18.40 13.86
N ASP A 129 -26.25 17.46 14.71
CA ASP A 129 -25.85 17.38 16.11
C ASP A 129 -24.54 16.63 16.31
N CYS A 130 -24.02 15.97 15.27
CA CYS A 130 -22.79 15.19 15.31
C CYS A 130 -21.61 15.96 14.71
N MET A 131 -20.41 15.66 15.19
CA MET A 131 -19.16 16.25 14.71
C MET A 131 -18.01 15.24 14.75
N SER A 132 -17.17 15.31 13.72
CA SER A 132 -15.84 14.69 13.77
C SER A 132 -14.93 15.51 14.70
N GLY A 133 -14.47 14.90 15.79
CA GLY A 133 -13.53 15.42 16.76
C GLY A 133 -12.28 14.55 16.88
N GLY A 134 -11.56 14.68 18.01
CA GLY A 134 -10.21 14.14 18.15
C GLY A 134 -9.18 14.95 17.36
N CYS A 135 -7.90 14.79 17.68
CA CYS A 135 -6.85 15.60 17.06
C CYS A 135 -6.64 15.28 15.57
N SER A 136 -6.97 14.07 15.13
CA SER A 136 -6.84 13.62 13.74
C SER A 136 -8.19 13.37 13.07
N GLY A 137 -9.29 13.90 13.63
CA GLY A 137 -10.64 13.73 13.10
C GLY A 137 -11.21 12.31 13.29
N GLN A 138 -10.60 11.50 14.16
CA GLN A 138 -10.91 10.08 14.31
C GLN A 138 -12.09 9.75 15.23
N VAL A 139 -12.67 10.74 15.90
CA VAL A 139 -13.78 10.53 16.85
C VAL A 139 -15.07 11.09 16.26
N CYS A 140 -16.14 10.31 16.17
CA CYS A 140 -17.47 10.84 15.92
C CYS A 140 -18.15 11.05 17.27
N GLN A 141 -18.57 12.28 17.55
CA GLN A 141 -19.16 12.64 18.84
C GLN A 141 -20.34 13.60 18.69
N SER A 142 -21.16 13.71 19.74
CA SER A 142 -22.21 14.72 19.80
C SER A 142 -21.61 16.09 20.12
N LYS A 143 -22.15 17.13 19.49
CA LYS A 143 -21.82 18.54 19.80
C LYS A 143 -22.25 18.96 21.21
N SER A 144 -23.08 18.16 21.88
CA SER A 144 -23.51 18.39 23.26
C SER A 144 -22.56 17.84 24.31
N GLU A 145 -21.55 17.07 23.90
CA GLU A 145 -20.52 16.52 24.77
C GLU A 145 -19.32 17.46 24.88
N GLU A 146 -18.54 17.29 25.94
CA GLU A 146 -17.21 17.89 26.01
C GLU A 146 -16.31 17.27 24.92
N PRO A 147 -15.52 18.06 24.18
CA PRO A 147 -14.70 17.53 23.10
C PRO A 147 -13.71 16.46 23.57
N VAL A 148 -13.79 15.27 22.98
CA VAL A 148 -12.82 14.20 23.26
C VAL A 148 -11.44 14.60 22.74
N VAL A 149 -10.48 14.68 23.66
CA VAL A 149 -9.07 14.94 23.36
C VAL A 149 -8.36 13.61 23.19
N THR A 150 -7.73 13.43 22.02
CA THR A 150 -6.89 12.28 21.71
C THR A 150 -5.44 12.70 21.57
N THR A 151 -4.52 11.74 21.46
CA THR A 151 -3.19 12.04 20.93
C THR A 151 -3.30 12.56 19.49
N CYS A 152 -2.33 13.38 19.09
CA CYS A 152 -2.23 13.97 17.74
C CYS A 152 -1.45 13.07 16.77
N GLU A 153 -1.68 11.77 16.86
CA GLU A 153 -1.07 10.78 15.96
C GLU A 153 -2.03 10.55 14.78
N TYR A 154 -1.58 10.86 13.57
CA TYR A 154 -2.35 10.54 12.37
C TYR A 154 -2.11 9.07 11.95
N ARG A 155 -3.18 8.38 11.58
CA ARG A 155 -3.16 7.05 10.96
C ARG A 155 -4.06 7.06 9.75
N GLU A 156 -3.67 6.38 8.69
CA GLU A 156 -4.47 6.31 7.45
C GLU A 156 -5.88 5.75 7.69
N CYS A 157 -6.04 4.85 8.67
CA CYS A 157 -7.33 4.28 9.03
C CYS A 157 -8.28 5.26 9.76
N TYR A 158 -7.84 6.48 10.09
CA TYR A 158 -8.71 7.54 10.63
C TYR A 158 -9.42 8.35 9.54
N ASN A 159 -9.02 8.23 8.28
CA ASN A 159 -9.67 8.92 7.17
C ASN A 159 -11.04 8.29 6.84
N ALA A 160 -12.08 8.69 7.58
CA ALA A 160 -13.44 8.16 7.45
C ALA A 160 -13.98 8.24 6.01
N ALA A 161 -13.70 9.34 5.30
CA ALA A 161 -14.13 9.53 3.91
C ALA A 161 -13.56 8.44 2.97
N ALA A 162 -12.33 7.96 3.22
CA ALA A 162 -11.78 6.85 2.45
C ALA A 162 -12.51 5.52 2.70
N TYR A 163 -13.22 5.37 3.82
CA TYR A 163 -14.09 4.22 4.12
C TYR A 163 -15.53 4.44 3.66
N GLY A 164 -15.83 5.56 2.99
CA GLY A 164 -17.20 5.95 2.68
C GLY A 164 -18.04 6.26 3.92
N LEU A 165 -17.38 6.51 5.06
CA LEU A 165 -18.03 6.78 6.33
C LEU A 165 -18.15 8.29 6.57
N SER A 166 -19.21 8.67 7.25
CA SER A 166 -19.44 10.01 7.75
C SER A 166 -19.89 9.97 9.22
N CYS A 167 -19.63 11.03 9.97
CA CYS A 167 -20.14 11.15 11.34
C CYS A 167 -21.57 11.67 11.29
N GLY A 168 -22.54 10.86 11.72
CA GLY A 168 -23.97 11.18 11.63
C GLY A 168 -24.79 10.58 12.76
N CYS A 169 -26.08 10.89 12.78
CA CYS A 169 -26.99 10.47 13.84
C CYS A 169 -27.70 9.16 13.48
N VAL A 170 -27.27 8.06 14.10
CA VAL A 170 -27.81 6.72 13.87
C VAL A 170 -28.46 6.22 15.14
N GLY A 171 -29.76 5.91 15.08
CA GLY A 171 -30.48 5.37 16.25
C GLY A 171 -30.54 6.31 17.46
N GLY A 172 -30.30 7.62 17.28
CA GLY A 172 -30.22 8.60 18.36
C GLY A 172 -28.82 8.81 18.95
N ASN A 173 -27.81 8.17 18.37
CA ASN A 173 -26.41 8.27 18.78
C ASN A 173 -25.54 8.79 17.62
N CYS A 174 -24.51 9.58 17.95
CA CYS A 174 -23.51 10.00 16.96
C CYS A 174 -22.53 8.87 16.67
N GLU A 175 -22.68 8.28 15.48
CA GLU A 175 -21.95 7.09 15.04
C GLU A 175 -21.32 7.32 13.65
N TRP A 176 -20.19 6.66 13.39
CA TRP A 176 -19.64 6.56 12.05
C TRP A 176 -20.54 5.63 11.20
N ASN A 177 -21.04 6.10 10.07
CA ASN A 177 -21.95 5.34 9.19
C ASN A 177 -21.73 5.61 7.71
#